data_AF-R7SD45-F1
#
_entry.id   AF-R7SD45-F1
#
_cell.length_a   1.000
_cell.length_b   1.000
_cell.length_c   1.000
_cell.angle_alpha   90.00
_cell.angle_beta   90.00
_cell.angle_gamma   90.00
#
_symmetry.space_group_name_H-M   'P 1'
#
loop_
_entity.id
_entity.type
_entity.pdbx_description
1 polymer ?
#
loop_
_entity_poly.entity_id
_entity_poly.type
_entity_poly.pdbx_seq_one_letter_code
_entity_poly.pdbx_strand_id
1 'polypeptide(L)'
;RLDDVSALDHIKNLQLTMGLFHKQLNLAWQNMDVHKHSVDTPGSFAWTISILGLKRLHREKPDYQTMVQLLFNTVLQANVLVYWEIITGKLLWDLAKDKPSASTLLETAQKIHSQFFCP
;
A
#
# COMPACT_ATOMS: atom_id res chain seq x y z
N ARG A 1 -46.55 -5.20 -1.21
CA ARG A 1 -45.37 -5.61 -2.00
C ARG A 1 -44.20 -4.79 -1.47
N LEU A 2 -43.56 -5.25 -0.40
CA LEU A 2 -42.56 -4.52 0.40
C LEU A 2 -41.19 -5.22 0.37
N ASP A 3 -41.07 -6.33 -0.35
CA ASP A 3 -39.95 -7.29 -0.21
C ASP A 3 -39.03 -7.33 -1.44
N ASP A 4 -39.05 -6.29 -2.28
CA ASP A 4 -38.24 -6.23 -3.50
C ASP A 4 -37.36 -4.98 -3.50
N VAL A 5 -36.64 -4.77 -2.40
CA VAL A 5 -35.50 -3.84 -2.36
C VAL A 5 -34.26 -4.71 -2.50
N SER A 6 -33.61 -4.64 -3.66
CA SER A 6 -32.38 -5.40 -3.89
C SER A 6 -31.32 -4.88 -2.90
N ALA A 7 -30.37 -5.72 -2.50
CA ALA A 7 -29.34 -5.32 -1.55
C ALA A 7 -28.64 -3.99 -1.95
N LEU A 8 -28.56 -3.68 -3.26
CA LEU A 8 -28.01 -2.43 -3.80
C LEU A 8 -28.67 -1.16 -3.26
N ASP A 9 -29.95 -1.20 -2.90
CA ASP A 9 -30.71 -0.04 -2.42
C ASP A 9 -30.54 0.22 -0.92
N HIS A 10 -29.79 -0.65 -0.22
CA HIS A 10 -29.54 -0.50 1.20
C HIS A 10 -28.36 0.45 1.46
N ILE A 11 -28.57 1.44 2.34
CA ILE A 11 -27.53 2.37 2.84
C ILE A 11 -26.25 1.65 3.31
N LYS A 12 -26.38 0.41 3.82
CA LYS A 12 -25.25 -0.44 4.23
C LYS A 12 -24.23 -0.68 3.11
N ASN A 13 -24.68 -0.80 1.86
CA ASN A 13 -23.77 -0.97 0.72
C ASN A 13 -22.99 0.31 0.39
N LEU A 14 -23.62 1.48 0.57
CA LEU A 14 -22.94 2.77 0.46
C LEU A 14 -21.90 2.95 1.59
N GLN A 15 -22.18 2.43 2.79
CA GLN A 15 -21.26 2.47 3.92
C GLN A 15 -20.01 1.60 3.74
N LEU A 16 -20.11 0.45 3.03
CA LEU A 16 -18.94 -0.39 2.72
C LEU A 16 -17.92 0.36 1.87
N THR A 17 -18.39 1.05 0.82
CA THR A 17 -17.54 1.86 -0.06
C THR A 17 -16.92 3.04 0.69
N MET A 18 -17.70 3.75 1.52
CA MET A 18 -17.20 4.85 2.33
C MET A 18 -16.20 4.41 3.40
N GLY A 19 -16.42 3.25 4.02
CA GLY A 19 -15.51 2.67 5.00
C GLY A 19 -14.18 2.24 4.38
N LEU A 20 -14.22 1.62 3.20
CA LEU A 20 -13.01 1.27 2.45
C LEU A 20 -12.22 2.52 2.04
N PHE A 21 -12.92 3.54 1.52
CA PHE A 21 -12.35 4.83 1.16
C PHE A 21 -11.57 5.46 2.33
N HIS A 22 -12.18 5.50 3.53
CA HIS A 22 -11.53 6.09 4.71
C HIS A 22 -10.33 5.26 5.17
N LYS A 23 -10.42 3.93 5.14
CA LYS A 23 -9.29 3.06 5.50
C LYS A 23 -8.12 3.21 4.52
N GLN A 24 -8.41 3.28 3.22
CA GLN A 24 -7.40 3.55 2.20
C GLN A 24 -6.76 4.92 2.43
N LEU A 25 -7.56 5.96 2.63
CA LEU A 25 -7.04 7.30 2.90
C LEU A 25 -6.14 7.31 4.15
N ASN A 26 -6.57 6.72 5.26
CA ASN A 26 -5.80 6.68 6.50
C ASN A 26 -4.48 5.93 6.36
N LEU A 27 -4.47 4.79 5.65
CA LEU A 27 -3.25 4.03 5.39
C LEU A 27 -2.31 4.78 4.43
N ALA A 28 -2.84 5.52 3.45
CA ALA A 28 -2.05 6.42 2.61
C ALA A 28 -1.41 7.55 3.44
N TRP A 29 -2.16 8.18 4.34
CA TRP A 29 -1.63 9.21 5.25
C TRP A 29 -0.56 8.66 6.18
N GLN A 30 -0.78 7.48 6.78
CA GLN A 30 0.19 6.81 7.63
C GLN A 30 1.49 6.51 6.87
N ASN A 31 1.38 5.96 5.65
CA ASN A 31 2.56 5.71 4.81
C ASN A 31 3.30 7.00 4.46
N MET A 32 2.56 8.07 4.15
CA MET A 32 3.18 9.36 3.84
C MET A 32 3.87 9.97 5.07
N ASP A 33 3.34 9.78 6.27
CA ASP A 33 3.90 10.30 7.51
C ASP A 33 5.15 9.51 7.95
N VAL A 34 5.03 8.18 8.02
CA VAL A 34 6.13 7.27 8.40
C VAL A 34 7.27 7.32 7.38
N HIS A 35 6.97 7.41 6.09
CA HIS A 35 7.98 7.34 5.02
C HIS A 35 8.33 8.69 4.39
N LYS A 36 7.90 9.82 4.97
CA LYS A 36 8.25 11.18 4.52
C LYS A 36 9.76 11.44 4.50
N HIS A 37 10.52 10.63 5.23
CA HIS A 37 11.86 10.93 5.70
C HIS A 37 12.91 10.17 4.90
N SER A 38 13.91 10.94 4.47
CA SER A 38 15.12 10.62 3.71
C SER A 38 14.99 9.88 2.38
N VAL A 39 15.64 10.45 1.36
CA VAL A 39 15.91 9.78 0.07
C VAL A 39 16.91 8.64 0.24
N ASP A 40 17.65 8.60 1.34
CA ASP A 40 18.70 7.61 1.58
C ASP A 40 18.18 6.27 2.12
N THR A 41 16.89 6.19 2.48
CA THR A 41 16.28 4.99 3.05
C THR A 41 15.52 4.20 1.97
N PRO A 42 16.01 3.02 1.55
CA PRO A 42 15.30 2.18 0.59
C PRO A 42 13.89 1.83 1.06
N GLY A 43 12.92 2.01 0.18
CA GLY A 43 11.50 1.83 0.49
C GLY A 43 10.87 3.01 1.26
N SER A 44 11.50 4.18 1.36
CA SER A 44 10.79 5.38 1.81
C SER A 44 9.98 6.01 0.67
N PHE A 45 9.00 6.85 0.98
CA PHE A 45 8.21 7.59 -0.01
C PHE A 45 9.11 8.54 -0.80
N ALA A 46 10.06 9.19 -0.10
CA ALA A 46 11.03 10.08 -0.73
C ALA A 46 12.00 9.33 -1.67
N TRP A 47 12.47 8.16 -1.26
CA TRP A 47 13.32 7.27 -2.07
C TRP A 47 12.57 6.79 -3.31
N THR A 48 11.35 6.27 -3.16
CA THR A 48 10.55 5.75 -4.28
C THR A 48 10.16 6.84 -5.27
N ILE A 49 9.77 8.03 -4.80
CA ILE A 49 9.55 9.18 -5.69
C ILE A 49 10.82 9.56 -6.45
N SER A 50 11.98 9.53 -5.79
CA SER A 50 13.26 9.87 -6.42
C SER A 50 13.65 8.86 -7.49
N ILE A 51 13.54 7.56 -7.21
CA ILE A 51 13.89 6.50 -8.18
C ILE A 51 12.93 6.48 -9.37
N LEU A 52 11.63 6.70 -9.14
CA LEU A 52 10.64 6.69 -10.20
C LEU A 52 10.53 8.02 -10.95
N GLY A 53 11.32 9.04 -10.58
CA GLY A 53 11.31 10.34 -11.24
C GLY A 53 9.99 11.10 -11.09
N LEU A 54 9.22 10.81 -10.04
CA LEU A 54 7.90 11.39 -9.85
C LEU A 54 8.03 12.79 -9.24
N LYS A 55 7.12 13.72 -9.60
CA LYS A 55 7.09 15.03 -8.93
C LYS A 55 6.42 14.89 -7.57
N ARG A 56 7.09 15.37 -6.51
CA ARG A 56 6.50 15.46 -5.17
C ARG A 56 5.18 16.24 -5.22
N LEU A 57 4.15 15.68 -4.60
CA LEU A 57 2.87 16.37 -4.37
C LEU A 57 3.12 17.55 -3.42
N HIS A 58 3.31 18.74 -4.00
CA HIS A 58 3.52 19.99 -3.24
C HIS A 58 2.20 20.69 -2.86
N ARG A 59 1.04 20.09 -3.15
CA ARG A 59 -0.25 20.64 -2.71
C ARG A 59 -0.53 20.18 -1.28
N GLU A 60 -0.97 21.11 -0.43
CA GLU A 60 -1.40 20.84 0.96
C GLU A 60 -2.43 19.70 1.06
N LYS A 61 -3.24 19.50 0.02
CA LYS A 61 -4.22 18.42 -0.09
C LYS A 61 -4.18 17.84 -1.51
N PRO A 62 -3.41 16.78 -1.77
CA PRO A 62 -3.51 16.05 -3.03
C PRO A 62 -4.91 15.43 -3.15
N ASP A 63 -5.46 15.38 -4.36
CA ASP A 63 -6.76 14.76 -4.58
C ASP A 63 -6.69 13.24 -4.35
N TYR A 64 -7.85 12.66 -4.02
CA TYR A 64 -7.94 11.24 -3.66
C TYR A 64 -7.40 10.29 -4.74
N GLN A 65 -7.66 10.57 -6.03
CA GLN A 65 -7.20 9.72 -7.12
C GLN A 65 -5.68 9.75 -7.23
N THR A 66 -5.09 10.94 -7.10
CA THR A 66 -3.64 11.09 -7.07
C THR A 66 -3.02 10.42 -5.85
N MET A 67 -3.66 10.50 -4.67
CA MET A 67 -3.21 9.75 -3.50
C MET A 67 -3.28 8.24 -3.72
N VAL A 68 -4.39 7.71 -4.23
CA VAL A 68 -4.54 6.27 -4.46
C VAL A 68 -3.55 5.76 -5.50
N GLN A 69 -3.43 6.44 -6.65
CA GLN A 69 -2.48 6.03 -7.67
C GLN A 69 -1.04 6.12 -7.18
N LEU A 70 -0.63 7.26 -6.64
CA LEU A 70 0.77 7.47 -6.27
C LEU A 70 1.16 6.64 -5.03
N LEU A 71 0.34 6.66 -3.97
CA LEU A 71 0.71 6.02 -2.70
C LEU A 71 0.44 4.51 -2.72
N PHE A 72 -0.73 4.06 -3.19
CA PHE A 72 -1.06 2.63 -3.17
C PHE A 72 -0.53 1.88 -4.38
N ASN A 73 -0.80 2.36 -5.58
CA ASN A 73 -0.44 1.58 -6.77
C ASN A 73 1.04 1.69 -7.07
N THR A 74 1.68 2.82 -6.78
CA THR A 74 3.08 3.03 -7.13
C THR A 74 4.00 2.84 -5.94
N VAL A 75 3.83 3.61 -4.86
CA VAL A 75 4.80 3.60 -3.76
C VAL A 75 4.72 2.32 -2.93
N LEU A 76 3.53 1.91 -2.51
CA LEU A 76 3.37 0.70 -1.71
C LEU A 76 3.85 -0.54 -2.46
N GLN A 77 3.55 -0.65 -3.77
CA GLN A 77 4.04 -1.77 -4.57
C GLN A 77 5.56 -1.78 -4.68
N ALA A 78 6.18 -0.64 -4.99
CA ALA A 78 7.64 -0.53 -5.06
C ALA A 78 8.29 -0.83 -3.70
N ASN A 79 7.73 -0.31 -2.61
CA ASN A 79 8.22 -0.58 -1.26
C ASN A 79 8.11 -2.06 -0.90
N VAL A 80 6.98 -2.70 -1.20
CA VAL A 80 6.78 -4.13 -0.94
C VAL A 80 7.82 -4.96 -1.69
N LEU A 81 8.15 -4.63 -2.95
CA LEU A 81 9.19 -5.33 -3.70
C LEU A 81 10.56 -5.19 -3.02
N VAL A 82 10.93 -3.98 -2.61
CA VAL A 82 12.20 -3.70 -1.93
C VAL A 82 12.27 -4.42 -0.58
N TYR A 83 11.22 -4.34 0.23
CA TYR A 83 11.17 -5.02 1.53
C TYR A 83 11.23 -6.53 1.38
N TRP A 84 10.65 -7.07 0.32
CA TRP A 84 10.74 -8.49 0.02
C TRP A 84 12.18 -8.93 -0.23
N GLU A 85 12.93 -8.16 -1.00
CA GLU A 85 14.35 -8.41 -1.27
C GLU A 85 15.18 -8.26 0.01
N ILE A 86 14.90 -7.25 0.84
CA ILE A 86 15.59 -7.05 2.12
C ILE A 86 15.37 -8.23 3.07
N ILE A 87 14.13 -8.71 3.23
CA ILE A 87 13.81 -9.78 4.18
C ILE A 87 14.28 -11.15 3.67
N THR A 88 14.10 -11.43 2.38
CA THR A 88 14.40 -12.76 1.85
C THR A 88 15.84 -12.90 1.36
N GLY A 89 16.54 -11.78 1.14
CA GLY A 89 17.88 -11.74 0.54
C GLY A 89 17.91 -12.21 -0.91
N LYS A 90 16.74 -12.37 -1.54
CA LYS A 90 16.57 -12.91 -2.90
C LYS A 90 15.79 -11.93 -3.75
N LEU A 91 16.18 -11.83 -5.02
CA LEU A 91 15.37 -11.17 -6.03
C LEU A 91 14.06 -11.94 -6.23
N LEU A 92 12.99 -11.21 -6.58
CA LEU A 92 11.67 -11.78 -6.78
C LEU A 92 11.67 -12.95 -7.79
N TRP A 93 12.49 -12.85 -8.85
CA TRP A 93 12.63 -13.88 -9.88
C TRP A 93 13.17 -15.21 -9.35
N ASP A 94 14.08 -15.16 -8.38
CA ASP A 94 14.66 -16.37 -7.80
C ASP A 94 13.71 -16.98 -6.78
N LEU A 95 13.02 -16.14 -6.02
CA LEU A 95 11.97 -16.60 -5.12
C LEU A 95 10.78 -17.24 -5.87
N ALA A 96 10.44 -16.73 -7.05
CA ALA A 96 9.39 -17.31 -7.88
C ALA A 96 9.75 -18.73 -8.38
N LYS A 97 11.04 -18.99 -8.65
CA LYS A 97 11.53 -20.33 -9.03
C LYS A 97 11.41 -21.33 -7.87
N ASP A 98 11.62 -20.87 -6.64
CA ASP A 98 11.52 -21.69 -5.43
C ASP A 98 10.07 -22.13 -5.12
N LYS A 99 9.07 -21.48 -5.73
CA LYS A 99 7.63 -21.76 -5.52
C LYS A 99 7.26 -21.84 -4.02
N PRO A 100 7.46 -20.76 -3.26
CA PRO A 100 7.15 -20.74 -1.84
C PRO A 100 5.67 -21.08 -1.60
N SER A 101 5.42 -21.82 -0.52
CA SER A 101 4.05 -22.16 -0.12
C SER A 101 3.30 -20.91 0.34
N ALA A 102 1.96 -20.99 0.31
CA ALA A 102 1.10 -19.89 0.77
C ALA A 102 1.37 -19.50 2.23
N SER A 103 1.75 -20.44 3.10
CA SER A 103 2.10 -20.15 4.49
C SER A 103 3.39 -19.35 4.60
N THR A 104 4.42 -19.70 3.82
CA THR A 104 5.68 -18.95 3.80
C THR A 104 5.48 -17.54 3.28
N LEU A 105 4.69 -17.36 2.22
CA LEU A 105 4.34 -16.03 1.71
C LEU A 105 3.63 -15.17 2.76
N LEU A 106 2.70 -15.77 3.52
CA LEU A 106 1.98 -15.07 4.58
C LEU A 106 2.92 -14.68 5.73
N GLU A 107 3.82 -15.56 6.16
CA GLU A 107 4.82 -15.25 7.19
C GLU A 107 5.76 -14.12 6.74
N THR A 108 6.22 -14.14 5.49
CA THR A 108 7.03 -13.05 4.94
C THR A 108 6.26 -11.73 4.94
N ALA A 109 4.99 -11.73 4.51
CA ALA A 109 4.16 -10.54 4.52
C ALA A 109 3.93 -10.00 5.95
N GLN A 110 3.72 -10.88 6.93
CA GLN A 110 3.61 -10.49 8.33
C GLN A 110 4.90 -9.87 8.87
N LYS A 111 6.07 -10.43 8.53
CA LYS A 111 7.37 -9.84 8.89
C LYS A 111 7.57 -8.45 8.28
N ILE A 112 7.23 -8.29 7.00
CA ILE A 112 7.26 -6.98 6.31
C ILE A 112 6.38 -5.99 7.08
N HIS A 113 5.14 -6.39 7.38
CA HIS A 113 4.18 -5.55 8.10
C HIS A 113 4.71 -5.14 9.48
N SER A 114 5.21 -6.08 10.28
CA SER A 114 5.72 -5.78 11.62
C SER A 114 6.97 -4.89 11.62
N GLN A 115 7.84 -5.02 10.61
CA GLN A 115 9.14 -4.35 10.61
C GLN A 115 9.08 -2.95 9.99
N PHE A 116 8.22 -2.73 8.98
CA PHE A 116 8.23 -1.50 8.19
C PHE A 116 6.96 -0.66 8.31
N PHE A 117 5.84 -1.25 8.74
CA PHE A 117 4.54 -0.58 8.80
C PHE A 117 4.00 -0.43 10.24
N CYS A 118 4.58 -1.12 11.21
CA CYS A 118 4.25 -0.96 12.62
C CYS A 118 5.33 -0.09 13.30
N PRO A 119 4.96 1.02 13.97
CA PRO A 119 5.89 1.84 14.74
C PRO A 119 6.41 1.13 15.98
#